data_AF-A0A268QZZ1-F1
#
_entry.id   AF-A0A268QZZ1-F1
#
_cell.length_a   1.000
_cell.length_b   1.000
_cell.length_c   1.000
_cell.angle_alpha   90.00
_cell.angle_beta   90.00
_cell.angle_gamma   90.00
#
_symmetry.space_group_name_H-M   'P 1'
#
loop_
_entity.id
_entity.type
_entity.pdbx_description
1 polymer ?
#
loop_
_entity_poly.entity_id
_entity_poly.type
_entity_poly.pdbx_seq_one_letter_code
_entity_poly.pdbx_strand_id
1 'polypeptide(L)' 'MLEGRTEEQKKALAEKVTAAVSETTGAPEDKIVVFIEEMSKNHYAVGGKRLSDQ' A
#
# COMPACT_ATOMS: atom_id res chain seq x y z
N MET A 1 2.07 3.38 2.46
CA MET A 1 1.22 4.49 1.96
C MET A 1 0.91 5.47 3.09
N LEU A 2 0.33 6.65 2.81
CA LEU A 2 -0.14 7.54 3.90
C LEU A 2 -1.46 7.01 4.50
N GLU A 3 -1.65 7.24 5.79
CA GLU A 3 -2.90 6.92 6.50
C GLU A 3 -4.13 7.62 5.89
N GLY A 4 -5.32 7.12 6.25
CA GLY A 4 -6.61 7.74 5.90
C GLY A 4 -7.38 7.06 4.77
N ARG A 5 -7.01 5.83 4.37
CA ARG A 5 -7.80 5.01 3.44
C ARG A 5 -8.86 4.23 4.20
N THR A 6 -10.03 4.05 3.61
CA THR A 6 -11.09 3.22 4.21
C THR A 6 -10.74 1.74 4.15
N GLU A 7 -11.43 0.92 4.95
CA GLU A 7 -11.26 -0.54 4.94
C GLU A 7 -11.59 -1.13 3.56
N GLU A 8 -12.61 -0.62 2.87
CA GLU A 8 -12.98 -1.05 1.51
C GLU A 8 -11.87 -0.74 0.50
N GLN A 9 -11.21 0.41 0.64
CA GLN A 9 -10.07 0.77 -0.22
C GLN A 9 -8.87 -0.14 0.03
N LYS A 10 -8.58 -0.49 1.30
CA LYS A 10 -7.50 -1.42 1.67
C LYS A 10 -7.78 -2.83 1.16
N LYS A 11 -9.03 -3.29 1.25
CA LYS A 11 -9.47 -4.57 0.69
C LYS A 11 -9.27 -4.62 -0.83
N ALA A 12 -9.77 -3.60 -1.53
CA ALA A 12 -9.64 -3.51 -2.98
C ALA A 12 -8.16 -3.42 -3.43
N LEU A 13 -7.30 -2.78 -2.64
CA LEU A 13 -5.86 -2.74 -2.88
C LEU A 13 -5.25 -4.14 -2.82
N ALA A 14 -5.53 -4.91 -1.77
CA ALA A 14 -5.01 -6.27 -1.63
C ALA A 14 -5.43 -7.16 -2.81
N GLU A 15 -6.72 -7.15 -3.18
CA GLU A 15 -7.24 -7.93 -4.30
C GLU A 15 -6.55 -7.57 -5.63
N LYS A 16 -6.47 -6.27 -5.95
CA LYS A 16 -5.93 -5.83 -7.24
C LYS A 16 -4.41 -5.99 -7.36
N VAL A 17 -3.67 -5.78 -6.28
CA VAL A 17 -2.21 -6.00 -6.28
C VAL A 17 -1.89 -7.49 -6.45
N THR A 18 -2.61 -8.37 -5.75
CA THR A 18 -2.44 -9.82 -5.92
C THR A 18 -2.71 -10.26 -7.35
N ALA A 19 -3.82 -9.81 -7.94
CA ALA A 19 -4.16 -10.11 -9.33
C ALA A 19 -3.08 -9.62 -10.32
N ALA A 20 -2.62 -8.37 -10.15
CA ALA A 20 -1.58 -7.80 -11.02
C ALA A 20 -0.25 -8.57 -10.94
N VAL A 21 0.16 -9.02 -9.75
CA VAL A 21 1.37 -9.83 -9.58
C VAL A 21 1.18 -11.21 -10.21
N SER A 22 0.05 -11.86 -9.97
CA SER A 22 -0.29 -13.16 -10.56
C SER A 22 -0.28 -13.11 -12.09
N GLU A 23 -0.95 -12.12 -12.69
CA GLU A 23 -1.03 -11.94 -14.15
C GLU A 23 0.35 -11.68 -14.79
N THR A 24 1.20 -10.87 -14.15
CA THR A 24 2.48 -10.44 -14.73
C THR A 24 3.62 -11.42 -14.51
N THR A 25 3.55 -12.26 -13.47
CA THR A 25 4.64 -13.17 -13.09
C THR A 25 4.28 -14.65 -13.20
N GLY A 26 2.99 -14.98 -13.28
CA GLY A 26 2.48 -16.35 -13.21
C GLY A 26 2.54 -16.96 -11.81
N ALA A 27 2.86 -16.19 -10.76
CA ALA A 27 2.84 -16.68 -9.39
C ALA A 27 1.40 -17.02 -8.97
N PRO A 28 1.16 -18.20 -8.37
CA PRO A 28 -0.19 -18.56 -7.91
C PRO A 28 -0.64 -17.66 -6.75
N GLU A 29 -1.91 -17.27 -6.76
CA GLU A 29 -2.45 -16.25 -5.84
C GLU A 29 -2.29 -16.62 -4.35
N ASP A 30 -2.34 -17.91 -4.02
CA ASP A 30 -2.15 -18.42 -2.65
C ASP A 30 -0.72 -18.27 -2.11
N LYS A 31 0.25 -17.92 -2.98
CA LYS A 31 1.65 -17.63 -2.61
C LYS A 31 1.96 -16.14 -2.56
N ILE A 32 1.00 -15.29 -2.91
CA ILE A 32 1.19 -13.84 -2.94
C ILE A 32 0.69 -13.25 -1.63
N VAL A 33 1.60 -12.58 -0.90
CA VAL A 33 1.30 -11.91 0.37
C VAL A 33 1.45 -10.41 0.19
N VAL A 34 0.42 -9.66 0.58
CA VAL A 34 0.41 -8.20 0.50
C VAL A 34 0.45 -7.63 1.92
N PHE A 35 1.52 -6.88 2.23
CA PHE A 35 1.61 -6.09 3.46
C PHE A 35 1.14 -4.66 3.18
N ILE A 36 0.20 -4.17 3.99
CA ILE A 36 -0.27 -2.78 3.92
C ILE A 36 0.33 -2.04 5.11
N GLU A 37 1.32 -1.19 4.82
CA GLU A 37 1.95 -0.31 5.81
C GLU A 37 1.47 1.13 5.63
N GLU A 38 0.92 1.70 6.68
CA GLU A 38 0.49 3.10 6.73
C GLU A 38 1.50 3.94 7.51
N MET A 39 1.77 5.13 7.00
CA MET A 39 2.60 6.14 7.64
C MET A 39 1.78 7.40 7.89
N SER A 40 1.89 7.94 9.09
CA SER A 40 1.35 9.24 9.43
C SER A 40 2.16 10.36 8.77
N LYS A 41 1.52 11.50 8.52
CA LYS A 41 2.18 12.64 7.82
C LYS A 41 3.39 13.20 8.58
N ASN A 42 3.42 13.03 9.89
CA ASN A 42 4.52 13.46 10.77
C ASN A 42 5.69 12.47 10.82
N HIS A 43 5.57 11.27 10.23
CA HIS A 43 6.65 10.27 10.14
C HIS A 43 7.17 10.09 8.71
N TYR A 44 6.57 10.77 7.73
CA TYR A 44 6.99 10.72 6.33
C TYR A 44 7.55 12.07 5.89
N ALA A 45 8.79 12.08 5.37
CA ALA A 45 9.50 13.29 4.97
C ALA A 45 10.11 13.16 3.57
N VAL A 46 10.10 14.26 2.83
CA VAL A 46 10.70 14.36 1.49
C VAL A 46 11.53 15.64 1.45
N GLY A 47 12.80 15.54 1.04
CA GLY A 47 13.70 16.69 0.99
C GLY A 47 13.92 17.37 2.35
N GLY A 48 13.91 16.60 3.44
CA GLY A 48 14.11 17.12 4.80
C GLY A 48 12.90 17.83 5.42
N LYS A 49 11.74 17.84 4.76
CA LYS A 49 10.48 18.39 5.29
C LYS A 49 9.46 17.28 5.47
N ARG A 50 8.88 17.16 6.67
CA ARG A 50 7.78 16.20 6.90
C ARG A 50 6.54 16.68 6.17
N LEU A 51 5.69 15.75 5.77
CA LEU A 51 4.42 16.09 5.14
C LEU A 51 3.46 16.81 6.09
N SER A 52 3.66 16.71 7.41
CA SER A 52 2.93 17.48 8.41
C SER A 52 3.37 18.94 8.52
N ASP A 53 4.56 19.28 8.00
CA ASP A 53 5.15 20.63 8.11
C ASP A 53 4.88 21.48 6.86
N GLN A 54 4.07 20.97 5.93
CA GLN A 54 3.61 21.66 4.72
C GLN A 54 2.21 22.23 4.92
#